data_AF-A0A822IF97-F1
#
_entry.id   AF-A0A822IF97-F1
#
_cell.length_a   1.000
_cell.length_b   1.000
_cell.length_c   1.000
_cell.angle_alpha   90.00
_cell.angle_beta   90.00
_cell.angle_gamma   90.00
#
_symmetry.space_group_name_H-M   'P 1'
#
loop_
_entity.id
_entity.type
_entity.pdbx_description
1 polymer ?
#
loop_
_entity_poly.entity_id
_entity_poly.type
_entity_poly.pdbx_seq_one_letter_code
_entity_poly.pdbx_strand_id
1 'polypeptide(L)'
;MKNMYEIGILAYGSLIEEPGEEIVPLVRERLCNVSTPFSVEFARSSSSRCGAPTLVPVERGGAPVQAVILVLDATLNIERAEDLLWRRETRNEGGGKHYKPARIIGPNNVVIKRLNDFYGVKKVLYTYIKSNIETLTPQHLADLAICSSRDKECRSGRDGISYLASVKSHGIVTPLMKDYETAILDKTGTKTLNEALKKIKAQALVIWLDPEYWSDYFKQVFCKHIATFMDSIANRVLPTFTQIESEAEAVAEREWERLCGLPASEYSDMGDLAERAQEAGIDYYQSLEAVRQSLINITATAMYHMFEQQILFFHRKQLLQPTEKDSNRSVSMEEFKSRLTSKGICIEKLSIWPKVNELRVVANVVKHAEGASARELRSLRPDLFDHPAIRKHPLFKFRRDRPPVYLPLAGEDIYITIDDLHVYGSALISFWEEFAKAIDGH
;
A
#
# COMPACT_ATOMS: atom_id res chain seq x y z
N MET A 1 -14.90 -50.13 -30.24
CA MET A 1 -13.71 -49.29 -30.44
C MET A 1 -12.85 -49.42 -29.19
N LYS A 2 -11.55 -49.68 -29.31
CA LYS A 2 -10.66 -49.86 -28.17
C LYS A 2 -10.42 -48.47 -27.55
N ASN A 3 -10.73 -48.29 -26.27
CA ASN A 3 -10.40 -47.05 -25.56
C ASN A 3 -8.88 -46.89 -25.53
N MET A 4 -8.40 -45.71 -25.92
CA MET A 4 -6.96 -45.40 -25.99
C MET A 4 -6.47 -44.79 -24.68
N TYR A 5 -7.38 -44.22 -23.87
CA TYR A 5 -7.08 -43.57 -22.60
C TYR A 5 -8.08 -43.97 -21.51
N GLU A 6 -7.62 -44.02 -20.25
CA GLU A 6 -8.44 -44.43 -19.12
C GLU A 6 -9.26 -43.28 -18.50
N ILE A 7 -8.63 -42.14 -18.20
CA ILE A 7 -9.27 -41.02 -17.48
C ILE A 7 -8.97 -39.68 -18.17
N GLY A 8 -9.98 -38.82 -18.28
CA GLY A 8 -9.80 -37.43 -18.70
C GLY A 8 -10.73 -36.45 -17.99
N ILE A 9 -10.45 -35.15 -18.12
CA ILE A 9 -11.28 -34.05 -17.63
C ILE A 9 -11.77 -33.22 -18.81
N LEU A 10 -13.09 -33.07 -18.96
CA LEU A 10 -13.71 -32.22 -19.97
C LEU A 10 -13.69 -30.77 -19.52
N ALA A 11 -12.87 -29.96 -20.18
CA ALA A 11 -12.72 -28.53 -19.95
C ALA A 11 -13.45 -27.73 -21.04
N TYR A 12 -14.41 -26.90 -20.64
CA TYR A 12 -15.23 -26.04 -21.54
C TYR A 12 -15.29 -24.59 -21.02
N GLY A 13 -14.23 -24.16 -20.33
CA GLY A 13 -14.12 -22.85 -19.68
C GLY A 13 -12.71 -22.62 -19.17
N SER A 14 -12.55 -22.04 -17.99
CA SER A 14 -11.22 -21.67 -17.46
C SER A 14 -10.25 -22.82 -17.22
N LEU A 15 -10.74 -24.06 -17.11
CA LEU A 15 -9.89 -25.26 -17.05
C LEU A 15 -9.06 -25.48 -18.31
N ILE A 16 -9.44 -24.87 -19.45
CA ILE A 16 -8.67 -24.99 -20.70
C ILE A 16 -7.33 -24.26 -20.55
N GLU A 17 -7.33 -23.00 -20.11
CA GLU A 17 -6.10 -22.22 -19.88
C GLU A 17 -5.42 -22.58 -18.56
N GLU A 18 -6.20 -22.70 -17.49
CA GLU A 18 -5.69 -22.90 -16.13
C GLU A 18 -6.27 -24.20 -15.50
N PRO A 19 -5.74 -25.40 -15.84
CA PRO A 19 -6.18 -26.64 -15.21
C PRO A 19 -5.93 -26.69 -13.69
N GLY A 20 -4.96 -25.92 -13.17
CA GLY A 20 -4.55 -25.94 -11.76
C GLY A 20 -3.21 -26.62 -11.52
N GLU A 21 -2.56 -26.29 -10.41
CA GLU A 21 -1.21 -26.75 -10.09
C GLU A 21 -1.17 -28.26 -9.83
N GLU A 22 -2.27 -28.83 -9.31
CA GLU A 22 -2.34 -30.28 -9.09
C GLU A 22 -2.67 -31.08 -10.36
N ILE A 23 -3.40 -30.49 -11.31
CA ILE A 23 -3.85 -31.19 -12.52
C ILE A 23 -2.80 -31.07 -13.63
N VAL A 24 -2.19 -29.90 -13.81
CA VAL A 24 -1.22 -29.63 -14.90
C VAL A 24 -0.12 -30.70 -15.01
N PRO A 25 0.56 -31.12 -13.92
CA PRO A 25 1.62 -32.13 -13.99
C PRO A 25 1.15 -33.52 -14.44
N LEU A 26 -0.16 -33.77 -14.37
CA LEU A 26 -0.78 -35.05 -14.65
C LEU A 26 -1.41 -35.11 -16.05
N VAL A 27 -1.49 -33.97 -16.75
CA VAL A 27 -2.01 -33.91 -18.12
C VAL A 27 -0.97 -34.48 -19.08
N ARG A 28 -1.30 -35.60 -19.72
CA ARG A 28 -0.46 -36.25 -20.74
C ARG A 28 -0.75 -35.70 -22.14
N GLU A 29 -2.02 -35.46 -22.42
CA GLU A 29 -2.48 -35.03 -23.73
C GLU A 29 -3.72 -34.15 -23.62
N ARG A 30 -3.93 -33.30 -24.62
CA ARG A 30 -5.12 -32.46 -24.76
C ARG A 30 -5.84 -32.84 -26.05
N LEU A 31 -6.98 -33.51 -25.94
CA LEU A 31 -7.82 -33.83 -27.09
C LEU A 31 -8.68 -32.60 -27.42
N CYS A 32 -8.33 -31.94 -28.51
CA CYS A 32 -9.07 -30.81 -29.07
C CYS A 32 -10.26 -31.29 -29.92
N ASN A 33 -11.08 -30.35 -30.39
CA ASN A 33 -12.24 -30.63 -31.27
C ASN A 33 -13.34 -31.48 -30.62
N VAL A 34 -13.46 -31.43 -29.29
CA VAL A 34 -14.52 -32.11 -28.55
C VAL A 34 -15.72 -31.18 -28.43
N SER A 35 -16.94 -31.71 -28.57
CA SER A 35 -18.18 -31.00 -28.26
C SER A 35 -18.73 -31.48 -26.92
N THR A 36 -19.21 -30.57 -26.06
CA THR A 36 -19.90 -30.98 -24.82
C THR A 36 -21.15 -31.81 -25.15
N PRO A 37 -21.50 -32.85 -24.36
CA PRO A 37 -22.72 -33.63 -24.58
C PRO A 37 -23.99 -32.97 -23.99
N PHE A 38 -23.84 -31.77 -23.44
CA PHE A 38 -24.90 -30.97 -22.82
C PHE A 38 -24.80 -29.52 -23.29
N SER A 39 -25.91 -28.81 -23.19
CA SER A 39 -25.95 -27.37 -23.48
C SER A 39 -25.22 -26.57 -22.41
N VAL A 40 -24.47 -25.56 -22.84
CA VAL A 40 -23.72 -24.63 -21.99
C VAL A 40 -24.15 -23.19 -22.31
N GLU A 41 -24.23 -22.35 -21.28
CA GLU A 41 -24.47 -20.91 -21.41
C GLU A 41 -23.83 -20.14 -20.24
N PHE A 42 -23.66 -18.81 -20.39
CA PHE A 42 -23.27 -17.88 -19.33
C PHE A 42 -24.39 -17.69 -18.28
N ALA A 43 -24.82 -18.76 -17.63
CA ALA A 43 -26.00 -18.76 -16.75
C ALA A 43 -25.66 -18.70 -15.26
N ARG A 44 -24.40 -18.43 -14.91
CA ARG A 44 -23.98 -18.32 -13.50
C ARG A 44 -23.13 -17.09 -13.23
N SER A 45 -23.50 -16.28 -12.24
CA SER A 45 -22.66 -15.25 -11.65
C SER A 45 -21.70 -15.87 -10.62
N SER A 46 -20.41 -15.60 -10.78
CA SER A 46 -19.34 -16.16 -9.95
C SER A 46 -18.76 -15.11 -9.01
N SER A 47 -18.96 -15.26 -7.71
CA SER A 47 -18.34 -14.42 -6.68
C SER A 47 -16.81 -14.43 -6.77
N SER A 48 -16.27 -15.59 -7.14
CA SER A 48 -14.85 -15.83 -7.32
C SER A 48 -14.24 -15.02 -8.49
N ARG A 49 -15.11 -14.52 -9.38
CA ARG A 49 -14.85 -13.61 -10.51
C ARG A 49 -15.64 -12.32 -10.37
N CYS A 50 -15.90 -11.89 -9.12
CA CYS A 50 -16.44 -10.56 -8.83
C CYS A 50 -17.82 -10.34 -9.47
N GLY A 51 -18.65 -11.38 -9.43
CA GLY A 51 -19.99 -11.37 -10.01
C GLY A 51 -20.04 -11.60 -11.52
N ALA A 52 -18.90 -11.88 -12.19
CA ALA A 52 -18.88 -12.13 -13.63
C ALA A 52 -19.80 -13.30 -14.05
N PRO A 53 -20.45 -13.21 -15.22
CA PRO A 53 -21.07 -14.36 -15.85
C PRO A 53 -20.05 -15.44 -16.21
N THR A 54 -20.40 -16.69 -15.96
CA THR A 54 -19.56 -17.87 -16.19
C THR A 54 -20.34 -18.99 -16.88
N LEU A 55 -19.61 -19.80 -17.66
CA LEU A 55 -20.16 -20.92 -18.41
C LEU A 55 -20.53 -22.06 -17.46
N VAL A 56 -21.78 -22.52 -17.56
CA VAL A 56 -22.28 -23.67 -16.81
C VAL A 56 -23.19 -24.52 -17.69
N PRO A 57 -23.32 -25.84 -17.41
CA PRO A 57 -24.33 -26.66 -18.06
C PRO A 57 -25.74 -26.15 -17.73
N VAL A 58 -26.63 -26.11 -18.73
CA VAL A 58 -28.02 -25.65 -18.59
C VAL A 58 -29.02 -26.68 -19.10
N GLU A 59 -30.19 -26.76 -18.45
CA GLU A 59 -31.28 -27.66 -18.86
C GLU A 59 -32.17 -27.06 -19.95
N ARG A 60 -32.25 -25.72 -20.02
CA ARG A 60 -33.04 -24.97 -20.99
C ARG A 60 -32.20 -23.83 -21.57
N GLY A 61 -32.27 -23.66 -22.88
CA GLY A 61 -31.40 -22.73 -23.61
C GLY A 61 -29.98 -23.28 -23.78
N GLY A 62 -29.05 -22.41 -24.20
CA GLY A 62 -27.66 -22.78 -24.48
C GLY A 62 -27.52 -23.70 -25.70
N ALA A 63 -26.29 -24.13 -25.95
CA ALA A 63 -25.97 -25.12 -26.98
C ALA A 63 -24.75 -25.95 -26.56
N PRO A 64 -24.54 -27.15 -27.13
CA PRO A 64 -23.26 -27.82 -27.07
C PRO A 64 -22.13 -26.90 -27.55
N VAL A 65 -21.02 -26.87 -26.84
CA VAL A 65 -19.88 -25.99 -27.15
C VAL A 65 -18.59 -26.75 -27.36
N GLN A 66 -17.64 -26.09 -28.02
CA GLN A 66 -16.27 -26.56 -28.13
C GLN A 66 -15.64 -26.74 -26.74
N ALA A 67 -14.96 -27.86 -26.55
CA ALA A 67 -14.29 -28.26 -25.32
C ALA A 67 -12.97 -28.97 -25.64
N VAL A 68 -12.19 -29.18 -24.59
CA VAL A 68 -10.94 -29.95 -24.61
C VAL A 68 -11.01 -31.04 -23.55
N ILE A 69 -10.60 -32.26 -23.88
CA ILE A 69 -10.40 -33.29 -22.85
C ILE A 69 -8.93 -33.29 -22.44
N LEU A 70 -8.67 -32.99 -21.18
CA LEU A 70 -7.36 -33.14 -20.55
C LEU A 70 -7.20 -34.61 -20.17
N VAL A 71 -6.43 -35.36 -20.95
CA VAL A 71 -6.14 -36.77 -20.70
C VAL A 71 -5.13 -36.86 -19.56
N LEU A 72 -5.48 -37.61 -18.51
CA LEU A 72 -4.66 -37.75 -17.32
C LEU A 72 -3.77 -39.00 -17.39
N ASP A 73 -2.72 -39.02 -16.57
CA ASP A 73 -1.85 -40.17 -16.40
C ASP A 73 -2.62 -41.47 -16.07
N ALA A 74 -2.29 -42.57 -16.76
CA ALA A 74 -2.94 -43.86 -16.61
C ALA A 74 -2.78 -44.50 -15.22
N THR A 75 -1.83 -44.03 -14.41
CA THR A 75 -1.63 -44.48 -13.02
C THR A 75 -2.65 -43.88 -12.04
N LEU A 76 -3.42 -42.87 -12.45
CA LEU A 76 -4.46 -42.29 -11.61
C LEU A 76 -5.69 -43.18 -11.56
N ASN A 77 -6.26 -43.29 -10.37
CA ASN A 77 -7.60 -43.84 -10.19
C ASN A 77 -8.67 -42.73 -10.32
N ILE A 78 -9.92 -43.14 -10.52
CA ILE A 78 -11.04 -42.22 -10.74
C ILE A 78 -11.30 -41.31 -9.53
N GLU A 79 -11.18 -41.85 -8.32
CA GLU A 79 -11.44 -41.11 -7.06
C GLU A 79 -10.46 -39.95 -6.90
N ARG A 80 -9.17 -40.21 -7.15
CA ARG A 80 -8.14 -39.17 -7.10
C ARG A 80 -8.35 -38.12 -8.19
N ALA A 81 -8.81 -38.52 -9.38
CA ALA A 81 -9.14 -37.57 -10.45
C ALA A 81 -10.34 -36.68 -10.09
N GLU A 82 -11.35 -37.21 -9.40
CA GLU A 82 -12.48 -36.43 -8.88
C GLU A 82 -12.05 -35.45 -7.80
N ASP A 83 -11.20 -35.90 -6.89
CA ASP A 83 -10.63 -35.07 -5.83
C ASP A 83 -9.87 -33.87 -6.41
N LEU A 84 -9.01 -34.12 -7.40
CA LEU A 84 -8.22 -33.10 -8.10
C LEU A 84 -9.13 -32.05 -8.74
N LEU A 85 -10.11 -32.49 -9.52
CA LEU A 85 -11.05 -31.61 -10.21
C LEU A 85 -11.92 -30.81 -9.23
N TRP A 86 -12.42 -31.46 -8.17
CA TRP A 86 -13.23 -30.80 -7.16
C TRP A 86 -12.42 -29.75 -6.36
N ARG A 87 -11.18 -30.08 -5.98
CA ARG A 87 -10.31 -29.10 -5.29
C ARG A 87 -10.02 -27.90 -6.18
N ARG A 88 -9.80 -28.11 -7.48
CA ARG A 88 -9.61 -27.03 -8.45
C ARG A 88 -10.80 -26.08 -8.51
N GLU A 89 -12.01 -26.60 -8.69
CA GLU A 89 -13.22 -25.79 -8.81
C GLU A 89 -13.63 -25.09 -7.51
N THR A 90 -13.28 -25.67 -6.37
CA THR A 90 -13.57 -25.11 -5.05
C THR A 90 -12.41 -24.30 -4.46
N ARG A 91 -11.29 -24.16 -5.19
CA ARG A 91 -10.05 -23.48 -4.77
C ARG A 91 -9.43 -24.05 -3.49
N ASN A 92 -9.48 -25.38 -3.33
CA ASN A 92 -8.89 -26.11 -2.20
C ASN A 92 -7.63 -26.92 -2.60
N GLU A 93 -6.97 -26.57 -3.71
CA GLU A 93 -5.69 -27.16 -4.14
C GLU A 93 -4.65 -27.11 -2.99
N GLY A 94 -3.81 -28.14 -2.86
CA GLY A 94 -2.85 -28.35 -1.79
C GLY A 94 -3.47 -28.84 -0.47
N GLY A 95 -4.80 -28.80 -0.33
CA GLY A 95 -5.48 -29.06 0.95
C GLY A 95 -5.67 -30.53 1.33
N GLY A 96 -5.32 -31.48 0.45
CA GLY A 96 -5.51 -32.92 0.70
C GLY A 96 -6.96 -33.36 0.91
N LYS A 97 -7.93 -32.48 0.67
CA LYS A 97 -9.36 -32.74 0.90
C LYS A 97 -9.90 -33.67 -0.19
N HIS A 98 -10.76 -34.59 0.23
CA HIS A 98 -11.45 -35.54 -0.64
C HIS A 98 -12.85 -35.05 -1.01
N TYR A 99 -13.23 -35.27 -2.26
CA TYR A 99 -14.56 -35.00 -2.77
C TYR A 99 -15.57 -35.94 -2.11
N LYS A 100 -16.62 -35.35 -1.53
CA LYS A 100 -17.77 -36.08 -1.00
C LYS A 100 -19.02 -35.57 -1.70
N PRO A 101 -19.69 -36.39 -2.53
CA PRO A 101 -20.94 -36.00 -3.18
C PRO A 101 -21.98 -35.58 -2.14
N ALA A 102 -22.52 -34.38 -2.27
CA ALA A 102 -23.57 -33.91 -1.38
C ALA A 102 -24.87 -34.72 -1.61
N ARG A 103 -25.52 -35.16 -0.52
CA ARG A 103 -26.82 -35.84 -0.60
C ARG A 103 -27.94 -34.95 -1.14
N ILE A 104 -27.80 -33.63 -0.96
CA ILE A 104 -28.71 -32.59 -1.49
C ILE A 104 -27.85 -31.59 -2.26
N ILE A 105 -28.17 -31.38 -3.54
CA ILE A 105 -27.46 -30.43 -4.41
C ILE A 105 -28.08 -29.05 -4.23
N GLY A 106 -27.45 -28.22 -3.41
CA GLY A 106 -27.76 -26.79 -3.29
C GLY A 106 -27.22 -25.96 -4.47
N PRO A 107 -27.57 -24.67 -4.56
CA PRO A 107 -27.24 -23.81 -5.70
C PRO A 107 -25.74 -23.52 -5.85
N ASN A 108 -24.93 -23.77 -4.81
CA ASN A 108 -23.48 -23.49 -4.79
C ASN A 108 -22.64 -24.77 -4.71
N ASN A 109 -23.25 -25.96 -4.77
CA ASN A 109 -22.50 -27.20 -4.71
C ASN A 109 -21.89 -27.53 -6.08
N VAL A 110 -20.56 -27.62 -6.13
CA VAL A 110 -19.85 -28.20 -7.26
C VAL A 110 -19.99 -29.71 -7.21
N VAL A 111 -20.53 -30.29 -8.28
CA VAL A 111 -20.70 -31.73 -8.45
C VAL A 111 -19.80 -32.22 -9.58
N ILE A 112 -19.10 -33.34 -9.37
CA ILE A 112 -18.34 -33.98 -10.45
C ILE A 112 -19.22 -35.04 -11.10
N LYS A 113 -19.44 -34.91 -12.41
CA LYS A 113 -20.20 -35.87 -13.22
C LYS A 113 -19.25 -36.65 -14.12
N ARG A 114 -19.69 -37.84 -14.52
CA ARG A 114 -18.90 -38.81 -15.28
C ARG A 114 -19.58 -39.12 -16.61
N LEU A 115 -18.77 -39.20 -17.66
CA LEU A 115 -19.15 -39.74 -18.97
C LEU A 115 -18.34 -41.02 -19.22
N ASN A 116 -18.97 -41.99 -19.87
CA ASN A 116 -18.32 -43.25 -20.23
C ASN A 116 -18.04 -43.25 -21.73
N ASP A 117 -16.89 -43.79 -22.12
CA ASP A 117 -16.52 -44.06 -23.52
C ASP A 117 -16.71 -42.82 -24.43
N PHE A 118 -16.19 -41.68 -23.97
CA PHE A 118 -16.39 -40.38 -24.60
C PHE A 118 -15.11 -39.95 -25.34
N TYR A 119 -15.22 -39.76 -26.67
CA TYR A 119 -14.09 -39.39 -27.55
C TYR A 119 -12.84 -40.29 -27.37
N GLY A 120 -13.04 -41.60 -27.19
CA GLY A 120 -11.95 -42.57 -27.04
C GLY A 120 -11.33 -42.66 -25.63
N VAL A 121 -11.89 -41.92 -24.66
CA VAL A 121 -11.51 -41.97 -23.24
C VAL A 121 -12.58 -42.72 -22.44
N LYS A 122 -12.17 -43.72 -21.67
CA LYS A 122 -13.08 -44.63 -20.95
C LYS A 122 -13.91 -43.91 -19.88
N LYS A 123 -13.30 -43.00 -19.11
CA LYS A 123 -13.99 -42.16 -18.10
C LYS A 123 -13.60 -40.70 -18.29
N VAL A 124 -14.59 -39.83 -18.51
CA VAL A 124 -14.38 -38.39 -18.59
C VAL A 124 -15.14 -37.68 -17.48
N LEU A 125 -14.42 -36.91 -16.68
CA LEU A 125 -14.96 -36.13 -15.57
C LEU A 125 -15.28 -34.71 -16.04
N TYR A 126 -16.38 -34.15 -15.55
CA TYR A 126 -16.71 -32.74 -15.78
C TYR A 126 -17.44 -32.15 -14.59
N THR A 127 -17.42 -30.83 -14.50
CA THR A 127 -17.97 -30.10 -13.37
C THR A 127 -19.41 -29.72 -13.65
N TYR A 128 -20.27 -29.81 -12.65
CA TYR A 128 -21.67 -29.40 -12.74
C TYR A 128 -21.98 -28.50 -11.56
N ILE A 129 -22.50 -27.32 -11.86
CA ILE A 129 -23.00 -26.38 -10.86
C ILE A 129 -24.25 -25.72 -11.42
N LYS A 130 -25.24 -25.51 -10.56
CA LYS A 130 -26.53 -24.97 -10.98
C LYS A 130 -26.38 -23.51 -11.46
N SER A 131 -27.16 -23.12 -12.47
CA SER A 131 -27.35 -21.72 -12.83
C SER A 131 -27.92 -20.92 -11.65
N ASN A 132 -27.53 -19.65 -11.55
CA ASN A 132 -28.03 -18.73 -10.51
C ASN A 132 -28.40 -17.34 -11.08
N ILE A 133 -28.35 -17.16 -12.40
CA ILE A 133 -28.84 -15.97 -13.08
C ILE A 133 -30.29 -16.25 -13.49
N GLU A 134 -31.25 -15.58 -12.84
CA GLU A 134 -32.68 -15.77 -13.11
C GLU A 134 -33.11 -15.14 -14.44
N THR A 135 -32.68 -13.91 -14.70
CA THR A 135 -32.98 -13.20 -15.96
C THR A 135 -31.82 -13.34 -16.93
N LEU A 136 -31.85 -14.40 -17.73
CA LEU A 136 -30.80 -14.70 -18.69
C LEU A 136 -31.00 -13.93 -20.00
N THR A 137 -30.61 -12.65 -20.01
CA THR A 137 -30.64 -11.80 -21.21
C THR A 137 -29.24 -11.26 -21.52
N PRO A 138 -28.91 -11.01 -22.81
CA PRO A 138 -27.63 -10.41 -23.20
C PRO A 138 -27.29 -9.13 -22.43
N GLN A 139 -28.32 -8.33 -22.11
CA GLN A 139 -28.16 -7.01 -21.49
C GLN A 139 -27.80 -7.16 -20.02
N HIS A 140 -28.43 -8.10 -19.33
CA HIS A 140 -28.11 -8.41 -17.94
C HIS A 140 -26.71 -9.04 -17.82
N LEU A 141 -26.31 -9.91 -18.76
CA LEU A 141 -24.95 -10.45 -18.83
C LEU A 141 -23.93 -9.34 -19.02
N ALA A 142 -24.18 -8.39 -19.93
CA ALA A 142 -23.33 -7.23 -20.14
C ALA A 142 -23.19 -6.39 -18.87
N ASP A 143 -24.27 -6.14 -18.14
CA ASP A 143 -24.24 -5.41 -16.87
C ASP A 143 -23.38 -6.12 -15.81
N LEU A 144 -23.57 -7.43 -15.63
CA LEU A 144 -22.75 -8.22 -14.70
C LEU A 144 -21.26 -8.20 -15.08
N ALA A 145 -20.94 -8.29 -16.37
CA ALA A 145 -19.58 -8.27 -16.86
C ALA A 145 -18.89 -6.91 -16.68
N ILE A 146 -19.60 -5.82 -16.98
CA ILE A 146 -19.12 -4.46 -16.79
C ILE A 146 -18.93 -4.17 -15.30
N CYS A 147 -19.89 -4.55 -14.45
CA CYS A 147 -19.78 -4.41 -12.99
C CYS A 147 -18.58 -5.20 -12.44
N SER A 148 -18.42 -6.46 -12.86
CA SER A 148 -17.26 -7.29 -12.51
C SER A 148 -15.93 -6.66 -12.96
N SER A 149 -15.91 -6.03 -14.15
CA SER A 149 -14.71 -5.38 -14.70
C SER A 149 -14.39 -4.03 -14.07
N ARG A 150 -15.35 -3.44 -13.35
CA ARG A 150 -15.17 -2.26 -12.50
C ARG A 150 -14.69 -2.63 -11.09
N ASP A 151 -14.92 -3.86 -10.68
CA ASP A 151 -14.58 -4.33 -9.33
C ASP A 151 -13.05 -4.37 -9.13
N LYS A 152 -12.57 -3.55 -8.19
CA LYS A 152 -11.15 -3.40 -7.88
C LYS A 152 -10.58 -4.59 -7.13
N GLU A 153 -11.41 -5.40 -6.47
CA GLU A 153 -10.99 -6.64 -5.82
C GLU A 153 -10.82 -7.79 -6.82
N CYS A 154 -11.20 -7.56 -8.08
CA CYS A 154 -11.06 -8.55 -9.12
C CYS A 154 -9.61 -8.74 -9.57
N ARG A 155 -9.09 -9.95 -9.35
CA ARG A 155 -7.77 -10.35 -9.84
C ARG A 155 -7.70 -10.13 -11.36
N SER A 156 -6.55 -9.61 -11.81
CA SER A 156 -6.31 -9.34 -13.23
C SER A 156 -6.66 -10.56 -14.10
N GLY A 157 -7.41 -10.33 -15.18
CA GLY A 157 -7.85 -11.37 -16.12
C GLY A 157 -9.03 -12.22 -15.63
N ARG A 158 -9.53 -12.03 -14.40
CA ARG A 158 -10.65 -12.82 -13.85
C ARG A 158 -12.01 -12.12 -13.95
N ASP A 159 -12.04 -10.86 -14.36
CA ASP A 159 -13.27 -10.10 -14.60
C ASP A 159 -14.09 -10.64 -15.78
N GLY A 160 -15.35 -10.22 -15.86
CA GLY A 160 -16.31 -10.73 -16.85
C GLY A 160 -15.96 -10.43 -18.30
N ILE A 161 -15.38 -9.26 -18.60
CA ILE A 161 -14.98 -8.90 -19.98
C ILE A 161 -13.75 -9.70 -20.39
N SER A 162 -12.75 -9.82 -19.51
CA SER A 162 -11.57 -10.65 -19.73
C SER A 162 -11.94 -12.13 -19.88
N TYR A 163 -12.88 -12.62 -19.08
CA TYR A 163 -13.36 -14.00 -19.19
C TYR A 163 -14.09 -14.26 -20.50
N LEU A 164 -14.96 -13.35 -20.94
CA LEU A 164 -15.61 -13.46 -22.25
C LEU A 164 -14.57 -13.48 -23.39
N ALA A 165 -13.57 -12.61 -23.34
CA ALA A 165 -12.50 -12.57 -24.34
C ALA A 165 -11.69 -13.87 -24.38
N SER A 166 -11.33 -14.43 -23.21
CA SER A 166 -10.66 -15.72 -23.10
C SER A 166 -11.51 -16.85 -23.70
N VAL A 167 -12.79 -16.96 -23.30
CA VAL A 167 -13.71 -17.98 -23.82
C VAL A 167 -13.81 -17.90 -25.36
N LYS A 168 -13.95 -16.68 -25.91
CA LYS A 168 -14.02 -16.45 -27.36
C LYS A 168 -12.73 -16.87 -28.08
N SER A 169 -11.57 -16.64 -27.47
CA SER A 169 -10.28 -17.05 -28.06
C SER A 169 -10.11 -18.57 -28.16
N HIS A 170 -10.85 -19.35 -27.36
CA HIS A 170 -10.90 -20.82 -27.42
C HIS A 170 -11.93 -21.37 -28.42
N GLY A 171 -12.56 -20.51 -29.23
CA GLY A 171 -13.57 -20.93 -30.20
C GLY A 171 -14.88 -21.42 -29.58
N ILE A 172 -15.11 -21.15 -28.28
CA ILE A 172 -16.36 -21.47 -27.60
C ILE A 172 -17.40 -20.44 -28.04
N VAL A 173 -18.57 -20.91 -28.48
CA VAL A 173 -19.69 -20.05 -28.89
C VAL A 173 -20.98 -20.56 -28.25
N THR A 174 -21.65 -19.70 -27.48
CA THR A 174 -22.99 -19.98 -26.92
C THR A 174 -24.04 -19.11 -27.63
N PRO A 175 -25.33 -19.49 -27.61
CA PRO A 175 -26.39 -18.74 -28.28
C PRO A 175 -26.45 -17.25 -27.91
N LEU A 176 -26.27 -16.90 -26.64
CA LEU A 176 -26.35 -15.50 -26.19
C LEU A 176 -25.03 -14.72 -26.35
N MET A 177 -23.92 -15.39 -26.65
CA MET A 177 -22.58 -14.77 -26.58
C MET A 177 -22.43 -13.56 -27.50
N LYS A 178 -22.94 -13.64 -28.74
CA LYS A 178 -22.78 -12.56 -29.73
C LYS A 178 -23.53 -11.30 -29.31
N ASP A 179 -24.77 -11.45 -28.84
CA ASP A 179 -25.59 -10.33 -28.39
C ASP A 179 -25.07 -9.78 -27.06
N TYR A 180 -24.53 -10.64 -26.19
CA TYR A 180 -23.89 -10.25 -24.92
C TYR A 180 -22.63 -9.40 -25.17
N GLU A 181 -21.78 -9.81 -26.11
CA GLU A 181 -20.63 -9.01 -26.55
C GLU A 181 -21.08 -7.67 -27.12
N THR A 182 -22.07 -7.68 -28.02
CA THR A 182 -22.61 -6.45 -28.64
C THR A 182 -23.14 -5.49 -27.57
N ALA A 183 -23.86 -6.01 -26.58
CA ALA A 183 -24.37 -5.22 -25.46
C ALA A 183 -23.27 -4.61 -24.58
N ILE A 184 -22.13 -5.29 -24.38
CA ILE A 184 -20.96 -4.68 -23.71
C ILE A 184 -20.42 -3.53 -24.55
N LEU A 185 -20.25 -3.74 -25.85
CA LEU A 185 -19.69 -2.74 -26.77
C LEU A 185 -20.58 -1.50 -26.86
N ASP A 186 -21.90 -1.69 -26.95
CA ASP A 186 -22.89 -0.61 -26.98
C ASP A 186 -22.90 0.18 -25.66
N LYS A 187 -23.00 -0.52 -24.52
CA LYS A 187 -22.99 0.12 -23.18
C LYS A 187 -21.70 0.87 -22.88
N THR A 188 -20.59 0.44 -23.46
CA THR A 188 -19.28 1.10 -23.27
C THR A 188 -18.97 2.09 -24.39
N GLY A 189 -19.72 2.12 -25.48
CA GLY A 189 -19.41 2.91 -26.68
C GLY A 189 -18.01 2.61 -27.23
N THR A 190 -17.65 1.33 -27.35
CA THR A 190 -16.35 0.86 -27.86
C THR A 190 -16.52 -0.16 -28.99
N LYS A 191 -15.45 -0.46 -29.73
CA LYS A 191 -15.52 -1.39 -30.88
C LYS A 191 -14.99 -2.79 -30.56
N THR A 192 -14.22 -2.93 -29.48
CA THR A 192 -13.64 -4.22 -29.07
C THR A 192 -13.72 -4.43 -27.57
N LEU A 193 -13.76 -5.68 -27.11
CA LEU A 193 -13.74 -6.02 -25.68
C LEU A 193 -12.49 -5.48 -24.96
N ASN A 194 -11.35 -5.42 -25.66
CA ASN A 194 -10.12 -4.84 -25.11
C ASN A 194 -10.23 -3.32 -24.93
N GLU A 195 -10.85 -2.60 -25.86
CA GLU A 195 -11.15 -1.18 -25.71
C GLU A 195 -12.15 -0.94 -24.57
N ALA A 196 -13.22 -1.76 -24.49
CA ALA A 196 -14.20 -1.73 -23.41
C ALA A 196 -13.53 -1.87 -22.04
N LEU A 197 -12.66 -2.87 -21.89
CA LEU A 197 -11.91 -3.14 -20.66
C LEU A 197 -10.99 -1.97 -20.30
N LYS A 198 -10.21 -1.45 -21.26
CA LYS A 198 -9.34 -0.29 -21.05
C LYS A 198 -10.14 0.94 -20.62
N LYS A 199 -11.25 1.22 -21.30
CA LYS A 199 -12.13 2.37 -20.99
C LYS A 199 -12.76 2.24 -19.61
N ILE A 200 -13.27 1.06 -19.26
CA ILE A 200 -13.86 0.80 -17.93
C ILE A 200 -12.81 0.95 -16.84
N LYS A 201 -11.62 0.38 -17.02
CA LYS A 201 -10.53 0.51 -16.04
C LYS A 201 -10.03 1.95 -15.92
N ALA A 202 -9.98 2.71 -17.02
CA ALA A 202 -9.65 4.13 -17.02
C ALA A 202 -10.76 4.99 -16.36
N GLN A 203 -12.05 4.70 -16.59
CA GLN A 203 -13.16 5.42 -15.96
C GLN A 203 -13.27 5.11 -14.46
N ALA A 204 -12.97 3.88 -14.04
CA ALA A 204 -12.80 3.53 -12.63
C ALA A 204 -11.57 4.21 -11.99
N LEU A 205 -10.62 4.68 -12.82
CA LEU A 205 -9.43 5.44 -12.44
C LEU A 205 -9.75 6.93 -12.20
N VAL A 206 -10.62 7.53 -13.03
CA VAL A 206 -10.98 8.97 -12.97
C VAL A 206 -11.83 9.33 -11.74
N ILE A 207 -12.49 8.36 -11.10
CA ILE A 207 -13.41 8.61 -9.96
C ILE A 207 -12.69 8.59 -8.59
N TRP A 208 -11.34 8.58 -8.50
CA TRP A 208 -10.66 8.25 -7.23
C TRP A 208 -9.71 9.28 -6.60
N LEU A 209 -9.43 10.41 -7.24
CA LEU A 209 -9.02 11.59 -6.50
C LEU A 209 -10.11 12.62 -6.76
N ASP A 210 -10.84 13.00 -5.72
CA ASP A 210 -11.55 14.27 -5.73
C ASP A 210 -10.48 15.33 -5.43
N PRO A 211 -9.92 15.99 -6.46
CA PRO A 211 -8.76 16.85 -6.27
C PRO A 211 -9.17 18.10 -5.50
N GLU A 212 -10.41 18.57 -5.68
CA GLU A 212 -10.99 19.69 -4.93
C GLU A 212 -11.09 19.34 -3.44
N TYR A 213 -11.64 18.17 -3.09
CA TYR A 213 -11.71 17.72 -1.69
C TYR A 213 -10.32 17.62 -1.07
N TRP A 214 -9.34 17.01 -1.74
CA TRP A 214 -8.02 16.83 -1.16
C TRP A 214 -7.20 18.11 -1.12
N SER A 215 -7.30 18.97 -2.13
CA SER A 215 -6.69 20.29 -2.15
C SER A 215 -7.20 21.13 -0.98
N ASP A 216 -8.50 21.10 -0.69
CA ASP A 216 -9.07 21.76 0.48
C ASP A 216 -8.64 21.07 1.79
N TYR A 217 -8.69 19.73 1.86
CA TYR A 217 -8.28 18.98 3.05
C TYR A 217 -6.81 19.25 3.43
N PHE A 218 -5.90 19.26 2.45
CA PHE A 218 -4.50 19.58 2.66
C PHE A 218 -4.34 20.98 3.26
N LYS A 219 -5.04 21.99 2.72
CA LYS A 219 -4.98 23.37 3.22
C LYS A 219 -5.58 23.50 4.61
N GLN A 220 -6.81 23.02 4.81
CA GLN A 220 -7.59 23.26 6.02
C GLN A 220 -7.16 22.39 7.20
N VAL A 221 -6.63 21.20 6.92
CA VAL A 221 -6.26 20.22 7.96
C VAL A 221 -4.75 20.11 8.09
N PHE A 222 -4.03 19.71 7.04
CA PHE A 222 -2.60 19.43 7.15
C PHE A 222 -1.75 20.68 7.31
N CYS A 223 -1.89 21.67 6.42
CA CYS A 223 -1.15 22.92 6.49
C CYS A 223 -1.48 23.68 7.77
N LYS A 224 -2.77 23.76 8.14
CA LYS A 224 -3.20 24.40 9.39
C LYS A 224 -2.63 23.72 10.64
N HIS A 225 -2.57 22.39 10.66
CA HIS A 225 -1.98 21.65 11.76
C HIS A 225 -0.47 21.94 11.89
N ILE A 226 0.27 21.93 10.78
CA ILE A 226 1.71 22.28 10.76
C ILE A 226 1.92 23.71 11.27
N ALA A 227 1.16 24.68 10.77
CA ALA A 227 1.26 26.08 11.17
C ALA A 227 0.95 26.27 12.67
N THR A 228 -0.10 25.62 13.17
CA THR A 228 -0.51 25.71 14.59
C THR A 228 0.53 25.06 15.51
N PHE A 229 1.11 23.94 15.10
CA PHE A 229 2.20 23.28 15.82
C PHE A 229 3.43 24.20 15.91
N MET A 230 3.84 24.79 14.78
CA MET A 230 4.97 25.73 14.72
C MET A 230 4.76 26.97 15.58
N ASP A 231 3.58 27.58 15.49
CA ASP A 231 3.20 28.75 16.30
C ASP A 231 3.23 28.41 17.80
N SER A 232 2.71 27.24 18.18
CA SER A 232 2.69 26.82 19.58
C SER A 232 4.10 26.65 20.15
N ILE A 233 5.03 26.04 19.39
CA ILE A 233 6.41 25.90 19.84
C ILE A 233 7.10 27.26 19.95
N ALA A 234 7.01 28.08 18.89
CA ALA A 234 7.73 29.35 18.82
C ALA A 234 7.21 30.39 19.81
N ASN A 235 5.89 30.48 20.00
CA ASN A 235 5.25 31.57 20.74
C ASN A 235 4.74 31.17 22.13
N ARG A 236 4.68 29.87 22.47
CA ARG A 236 4.19 29.43 23.78
C ARG A 236 5.22 28.62 24.58
N VAL A 237 6.06 27.83 23.91
CA VAL A 237 6.99 26.94 24.60
C VAL A 237 8.39 27.55 24.68
N LEU A 238 9.03 27.86 23.54
CA LEU A 238 10.39 28.40 23.56
C LEU A 238 10.57 29.73 24.32
N PRO A 239 9.57 30.63 24.39
CA PRO A 239 9.70 31.86 25.17
C PRO A 239 9.93 31.63 26.68
N THR A 240 9.55 30.47 27.23
CA THR A 240 9.80 30.15 28.65
C THR A 240 11.28 30.03 28.98
N PHE A 241 12.15 29.92 27.97
CA PHE A 241 13.60 29.81 28.12
C PHE A 241 14.32 31.14 27.87
N THR A 242 13.60 32.26 27.72
CA THR A 242 14.23 33.58 27.48
C THR A 242 14.87 34.19 28.72
N GLN A 243 14.54 33.67 29.91
CA GLN A 243 14.99 34.19 31.20
C GLN A 243 16.08 33.32 31.87
N ILE A 244 16.65 32.34 31.17
CA ILE A 244 17.64 31.42 31.78
C ILE A 244 18.82 32.20 32.40
N GLU A 245 19.27 33.29 31.76
CA GLU A 245 20.36 34.12 32.29
C GLU A 245 20.02 34.71 33.66
N SER A 246 18.84 35.32 33.81
CA SER A 246 18.42 35.91 35.08
C SER A 246 18.09 34.85 36.13
N GLU A 247 17.58 33.68 35.72
CA GLU A 247 17.37 32.53 36.60
C GLU A 247 18.70 31.97 37.13
N ALA A 248 19.73 31.89 36.29
CA ALA A 248 21.06 31.44 36.65
C ALA A 248 21.76 32.40 37.64
N GLU A 249 21.66 33.70 37.40
CA GLU A 249 22.14 34.73 38.35
C GLU A 249 21.47 34.58 39.72
N ALA A 250 20.14 34.35 39.74
CA ALA A 250 19.41 34.13 40.98
C ALA A 250 19.76 32.80 41.68
N VAL A 251 20.22 31.78 40.94
CA VAL A 251 20.77 30.55 41.52
C VAL A 251 22.12 30.82 42.17
N ALA A 252 23.02 31.54 41.48
CA ALA A 252 24.33 31.89 42.00
C ALA A 252 24.21 32.74 43.29
N GLU A 253 23.34 33.76 43.30
CA GLU A 253 23.13 34.61 44.48
C GLU A 253 22.60 33.81 45.67
N ARG A 254 21.62 32.93 45.46
CA ARG A 254 21.08 32.09 46.54
C ARG A 254 22.12 31.12 47.09
N GLU A 255 22.98 30.56 46.24
CA GLU A 255 24.06 29.68 46.69
C GLU A 255 25.13 30.46 47.45
N TRP A 256 25.43 31.69 47.02
CA TRP A 256 26.31 32.60 47.74
C TRP A 256 25.78 32.93 49.14
N GLU A 257 24.52 33.34 49.25
CA GLU A 257 23.85 33.61 50.54
C GLU A 257 23.90 32.37 51.45
N ARG A 258 23.61 31.19 50.88
CA ARG A 258 23.65 29.92 51.62
C ARG A 258 25.05 29.60 52.15
N LEU A 259 26.09 29.76 51.32
CA LEU A 259 27.48 29.47 51.67
C LEU A 259 28.02 30.45 52.73
N CYS A 260 27.72 31.75 52.57
CA CYS A 260 28.12 32.79 53.53
C CYS A 260 27.40 32.67 54.87
N GLY A 261 26.20 32.08 54.90
CA GLY A 261 25.45 31.80 56.13
C GLY A 261 25.98 30.61 56.94
N LEU A 262 26.93 29.83 56.43
CA LEU A 262 27.51 28.69 57.15
C LEU A 262 28.54 29.16 58.20
N PRO A 263 28.72 28.42 59.31
CA PRO A 263 29.77 28.73 60.28
C PRO A 263 31.15 28.73 59.62
N ALA A 264 31.88 29.84 59.76
CA ALA A 264 33.22 29.97 59.22
C ALA A 264 34.21 29.06 59.96
N SER A 265 35.09 28.41 59.20
CA SER A 265 36.24 27.68 59.72
C SER A 265 37.53 28.42 59.38
N GLU A 266 38.65 28.07 60.03
CA GLU A 266 39.98 28.60 59.69
C GLU A 266 40.43 28.26 58.25
N TYR A 267 39.75 27.33 57.58
CA TYR A 267 39.98 26.91 56.19
C TYR A 267 38.93 27.50 55.22
N SER A 268 38.03 28.37 55.68
CA SER A 268 37.00 28.96 54.82
C SER A 268 37.56 30.15 54.04
N ASP A 269 37.86 29.94 52.76
CA ASP A 269 38.24 31.01 51.82
C ASP A 269 37.00 31.58 51.11
N MET A 270 36.83 32.90 51.19
CA MET A 270 35.74 33.61 50.50
C MET A 270 35.87 33.53 48.98
N GLY A 271 37.10 33.41 48.44
CA GLY A 271 37.33 33.19 47.02
C GLY A 271 36.72 31.87 46.55
N ASP A 272 37.04 30.77 47.24
CA ASP A 272 36.49 29.44 46.95
C ASP A 272 34.95 29.41 47.06
N LEU A 273 34.36 30.11 48.04
CA LEU A 273 32.90 30.20 48.17
C LEU A 273 32.26 30.96 47.00
N ALA A 274 32.92 32.00 46.50
CA ALA A 274 32.40 32.81 45.39
C ALA A 274 32.46 32.03 44.08
N GLU A 275 33.57 31.32 43.84
CA GLU A 275 33.72 30.43 42.67
C GLU A 275 32.65 29.35 42.67
N ARG A 276 32.40 28.69 43.80
CA ARG A 276 31.35 27.66 43.92
C ARG A 276 29.94 28.21 43.66
N ALA A 277 29.63 29.41 44.15
CA ALA A 277 28.35 30.05 43.89
C ALA A 277 28.18 30.38 42.39
N GLN A 278 29.23 30.90 41.77
CA GLN A 278 29.25 31.18 40.34
C GLN A 278 29.11 29.89 39.51
N GLU A 279 29.83 28.83 39.87
CA GLU A 279 29.75 27.51 39.23
C GLU A 279 28.32 26.97 39.27
N ALA A 280 27.62 27.09 40.41
CA ALA A 280 26.21 26.69 40.52
C ALA A 280 25.28 27.42 39.53
N GLY A 281 25.51 28.71 39.30
CA GLY A 281 24.78 29.48 38.28
C GLY A 281 25.11 29.03 36.86
N ILE A 282 26.40 28.80 36.56
CA ILE A 282 26.86 28.32 35.26
C ILE A 282 26.26 26.94 34.94
N ASP A 283 26.29 26.00 35.89
CA ASP A 283 25.74 24.66 35.75
C ASP A 283 24.23 24.71 35.48
N TYR A 284 23.52 25.59 36.17
CA TYR A 284 22.09 25.81 35.95
C TYR A 284 21.81 26.32 34.53
N TYR A 285 22.54 27.35 34.10
CA TYR A 285 22.40 27.92 32.76
C TYR A 285 22.66 26.86 31.68
N GLN A 286 23.78 26.15 31.78
CA GLN A 286 24.16 25.12 30.82
C GLN A 286 23.11 24.00 30.75
N SER A 287 22.61 23.56 31.91
CA SER A 287 21.57 22.52 31.98
C SER A 287 20.28 22.96 31.28
N LEU A 288 19.80 24.18 31.52
CA LEU A 288 18.58 24.66 30.87
C LEU A 288 18.77 25.00 29.39
N GLU A 289 19.93 25.49 28.99
CA GLU A 289 20.24 25.73 27.58
C GLU A 289 20.31 24.41 26.80
N ALA A 290 20.89 23.36 27.39
CA ALA A 290 20.86 22.00 26.87
C ALA A 290 19.42 21.48 26.70
N VAL A 291 18.55 21.70 27.69
CA VAL A 291 17.12 21.36 27.59
C VAL A 291 16.44 22.13 26.46
N ARG A 292 16.69 23.44 26.35
CA ARG A 292 16.16 24.29 25.28
C ARG A 292 16.57 23.80 23.91
N GLN A 293 17.86 23.47 23.72
CA GLN A 293 18.39 22.97 22.46
C GLN A 293 17.83 21.57 22.13
N SER A 294 17.74 20.68 23.12
CA SER A 294 17.12 19.36 22.97
C SER A 294 15.68 19.47 22.48
N LEU A 295 14.90 20.40 23.04
CA LEU A 295 13.53 20.64 22.62
C LEU A 295 13.42 21.10 21.16
N ILE A 296 14.31 22.00 20.72
CA ILE A 296 14.39 22.44 19.32
C ILE A 296 14.72 21.25 18.41
N ASN A 297 15.71 20.43 18.81
CA ASN A 297 16.11 19.25 18.04
C ASN A 297 14.98 18.23 17.89
N ILE A 298 14.28 17.92 19.00
CA ILE A 298 13.13 17.01 19.01
C ILE A 298 11.97 17.57 18.19
N THR A 299 11.78 18.90 18.20
CA THR A 299 10.72 19.55 17.40
C THR A 299 10.90 19.26 15.91
N ALA A 300 12.12 19.37 15.36
CA ALA A 300 12.38 19.01 13.97
C ALA A 300 12.00 17.55 13.66
N THR A 301 12.31 16.64 14.59
CA THR A 301 11.94 15.22 14.49
C THR A 301 10.42 15.01 14.52
N ALA A 302 9.73 15.70 15.43
CA ALA A 302 8.28 15.65 15.55
C ALA A 302 7.59 16.17 14.28
N MET A 303 8.09 17.25 13.68
CA MET A 303 7.57 17.80 12.43
C MET A 303 7.67 16.80 11.27
N TYR A 304 8.82 16.14 11.12
CA TYR A 304 8.98 15.13 10.08
C TYR A 304 8.03 13.95 10.27
N HIS A 305 7.92 13.43 11.50
CA HIS A 305 7.03 12.30 11.77
C HIS A 305 5.55 12.68 11.64
N MET A 306 5.17 13.90 12.01
CA MET A 306 3.82 14.41 11.75
C MET A 306 3.53 14.43 10.25
N PHE A 307 4.47 14.94 9.44
CA PHE A 307 4.35 14.93 7.99
C PHE A 307 4.26 13.50 7.42
N GLU A 308 5.11 12.59 7.87
CA GLU A 308 5.07 11.18 7.48
C GLU A 308 3.71 10.55 7.80
N GLN A 309 3.16 10.82 8.98
CA GLN A 309 1.82 10.36 9.36
C GLN A 309 0.72 10.93 8.46
N GLN A 310 0.81 12.21 8.06
CA GLN A 310 -0.12 12.82 7.11
C GLN A 310 -0.04 12.15 5.73
N ILE A 311 1.17 11.85 5.23
CA ILE A 311 1.38 11.08 4.00
C ILE A 311 0.77 9.69 4.12
N LEU A 312 1.03 8.98 5.21
CA LEU A 312 0.48 7.64 5.44
C LEU A 312 -1.05 7.67 5.58
N PHE A 313 -1.62 8.72 6.16
CA PHE A 313 -3.07 8.92 6.20
C PHE A 313 -3.64 9.04 4.79
N PHE A 314 -3.06 9.93 3.96
CA PHE A 314 -3.48 10.08 2.58
C PHE A 314 -3.31 8.77 1.79
N HIS A 315 -2.17 8.09 1.94
CA HIS A 315 -1.89 6.79 1.33
C HIS A 315 -2.94 5.74 1.72
N ARG A 316 -3.28 5.63 3.01
CA ARG A 316 -4.33 4.72 3.51
C ARG A 316 -5.71 5.07 3.00
N LYS A 317 -6.02 6.35 2.78
CA LYS A 317 -7.34 6.77 2.31
C LYS A 317 -7.47 6.68 0.79
N GLN A 318 -6.40 6.91 0.04
CA GLN A 318 -6.44 7.15 -1.41
C GLN A 318 -5.51 6.30 -2.28
N LEU A 319 -4.66 5.46 -1.70
CA LEU A 319 -3.76 4.61 -2.48
C LEU A 319 -3.79 3.13 -2.06
N LEU A 320 -4.23 2.83 -0.83
CA LEU A 320 -4.38 1.47 -0.32
C LEU A 320 -5.79 0.92 -0.49
N GLN A 321 -5.87 -0.36 -0.87
CA GLN A 321 -7.11 -1.12 -0.88
C GLN A 321 -7.60 -1.37 0.56
N PRO A 322 -8.91 -1.52 0.82
CA PRO A 322 -9.45 -1.79 2.16
C PRO A 322 -8.78 -2.95 2.90
N THR A 323 -8.40 -4.01 2.17
CA THR A 323 -7.71 -5.20 2.69
C THR A 323 -6.21 -4.98 2.98
N GLU A 324 -5.62 -3.89 2.47
CA GLU A 324 -4.20 -3.54 2.65
C GLU A 324 -3.97 -2.57 3.81
N LYS A 325 -5.02 -1.92 4.33
CA LYS A 325 -4.91 -0.84 5.33
C LYS A 325 -4.30 -1.28 6.66
N ASP A 326 -4.47 -2.56 7.00
CA ASP A 326 -3.99 -3.16 8.25
C ASP A 326 -2.67 -3.93 8.08
N SER A 327 -2.11 -3.99 6.86
CA SER A 327 -0.81 -4.61 6.62
C SER A 327 0.32 -3.59 6.82
N ASN A 328 1.23 -3.86 7.75
CA ASN A 328 2.39 -2.98 8.02
C ASN A 328 3.32 -2.83 6.79
N ARG A 329 3.31 -3.79 5.86
CA ARG A 329 4.21 -3.77 4.69
C ARG A 329 3.75 -2.81 3.60
N SER A 330 2.43 -2.59 3.47
CA SER A 330 1.85 -1.69 2.45
C SER A 330 1.83 -0.23 2.89
N VAL A 331 2.05 0.05 4.16
CA VAL A 331 2.02 1.40 4.76
C VAL A 331 3.46 1.90 4.91
N SER A 332 4.12 2.18 3.78
CA SER A 332 5.49 2.71 3.76
C SER A 332 5.64 3.89 2.80
N MET A 333 6.63 4.74 3.04
CA MET A 333 6.95 5.88 2.17
C MET A 333 7.42 5.42 0.78
N GLU A 334 8.09 4.27 0.69
CA GLU A 334 8.51 3.71 -0.59
C GLU A 334 7.32 3.22 -1.42
N GLU A 335 6.37 2.54 -0.78
CA GLU A 335 5.15 2.08 -1.46
C GLU A 335 4.29 3.27 -1.89
N PHE A 336 4.21 4.32 -1.06
CA PHE A 336 3.57 5.58 -1.41
C PHE A 336 4.16 6.19 -2.68
N LYS A 337 5.49 6.35 -2.75
CA LYS A 337 6.20 6.86 -3.93
C LYS A 337 5.99 5.99 -5.17
N SER A 338 6.11 4.68 -5.02
CA SER A 338 5.94 3.71 -6.11
C SER A 338 4.54 3.81 -6.71
N ARG A 339 3.50 3.84 -5.87
CA ARG A 339 2.11 3.94 -6.32
C ARG A 339 1.80 5.28 -6.98
N LEU A 340 2.29 6.40 -6.45
CA LEU A 340 2.11 7.70 -7.10
C LEU A 340 2.84 7.78 -8.45
N THR A 341 4.06 7.24 -8.52
CA THR A 341 4.85 7.21 -9.76
C THR A 341 4.14 6.38 -10.83
N SER A 342 3.53 5.25 -10.46
CA SER A 342 2.69 4.45 -11.37
C SER A 342 1.47 5.20 -11.91
N LYS A 343 1.05 6.28 -11.22
CA LYS A 343 -0.04 7.17 -11.59
C LYS A 343 0.44 8.47 -12.26
N GLY A 344 1.72 8.59 -12.57
CA GLY A 344 2.30 9.76 -13.24
C GLY A 344 2.77 10.88 -12.32
N ILE A 345 2.53 10.78 -11.00
CA ILE A 345 2.94 11.80 -10.02
C ILE A 345 4.24 11.36 -9.35
N CYS A 346 5.32 12.10 -9.60
CA CYS A 346 6.61 11.85 -8.96
C CYS A 346 6.89 12.94 -7.92
N ILE A 347 6.67 12.64 -6.64
CA ILE A 347 6.86 13.61 -5.54
C ILE A 347 8.31 14.10 -5.43
N GLU A 348 9.27 13.30 -5.91
CA GLU A 348 10.69 13.64 -5.87
C GLU A 348 11.07 14.74 -6.89
N LYS A 349 10.16 15.03 -7.83
CA LYS A 349 10.30 16.13 -8.79
C LYS A 349 9.65 17.44 -8.31
N LEU A 350 8.97 17.42 -7.16
CA LEU A 350 8.43 18.64 -6.57
C LEU A 350 9.58 19.56 -6.15
N SER A 351 9.42 20.86 -6.34
CA SER A 351 10.50 21.83 -6.18
C SER A 351 10.98 21.91 -4.73
N ILE A 352 10.05 21.71 -3.79
CA ILE A 352 10.30 21.74 -2.36
C ILE A 352 10.82 20.41 -1.77
N TRP A 353 10.74 19.32 -2.53
CA TRP A 353 11.11 17.98 -2.05
C TRP A 353 12.53 17.89 -1.44
N PRO A 354 13.57 18.53 -2.00
CA PRO A 354 14.91 18.48 -1.39
C PRO A 354 14.94 18.97 0.06
N LYS A 355 14.15 19.99 0.40
CA LYS A 355 14.09 20.54 1.77
C LYS A 355 13.32 19.63 2.72
N VAL A 356 12.26 18.97 2.26
CA VAL A 356 11.55 17.92 3.02
C VAL A 356 12.48 16.73 3.28
N ASN A 357 13.29 16.34 2.29
CA ASN A 357 14.28 15.29 2.45
C ASN A 357 15.41 15.70 3.41
N GLU A 358 15.87 16.96 3.39
CA GLU A 358 16.81 17.48 4.40
C GLU A 358 16.25 17.32 5.83
N LEU A 359 14.98 17.66 6.05
CA LEU A 359 14.31 17.48 7.34
C LEU A 359 14.26 15.99 7.78
N ARG A 360 14.01 15.06 6.85
CA ARG A 360 14.09 13.61 7.12
C ARG A 360 15.46 13.22 7.68
N VAL A 361 16.53 13.71 7.04
CA VAL A 361 17.90 13.40 7.44
C VAL A 361 18.17 13.98 8.83
N VAL A 362 17.77 15.23 9.08
CA VAL A 362 17.87 15.88 10.40
C VAL A 362 17.16 15.07 11.48
N ALA A 363 15.89 14.70 11.25
CA ALA A 363 15.11 13.89 12.19
C ALA A 363 15.80 12.56 12.54
N ASN A 364 16.37 11.90 11.53
CA ASN A 364 17.11 10.65 11.73
C ASN A 364 18.39 10.85 12.56
N VAL A 365 19.13 11.94 12.35
CA VAL A 365 20.34 12.25 13.13
C VAL A 365 19.98 12.56 14.58
N VAL A 366 18.94 13.34 14.84
CA VAL A 366 18.49 13.63 16.20
C VAL A 366 18.07 12.35 16.93
N LYS A 367 17.39 11.43 16.23
CA LYS A 367 16.89 10.18 16.82
C LYS A 367 17.95 9.11 17.01
N HIS A 368 18.91 9.01 16.09
CA HIS A 368 19.86 7.90 16.03
C HIS A 368 21.33 8.31 16.24
N ALA A 369 21.60 9.60 16.42
CA ALA A 369 22.93 10.16 16.57
C ALA A 369 23.82 9.85 15.34
N GLU A 370 25.09 9.50 15.55
CA GLU A 370 26.04 9.19 14.48
C GLU A 370 25.59 8.02 13.58
N GLY A 371 25.83 8.12 12.28
CA GLY A 371 25.48 7.05 11.34
C GLY A 371 25.42 7.48 9.88
N ALA A 372 24.66 6.74 9.07
CA ALA A 372 24.48 7.05 7.65
C ALA A 372 23.86 8.43 7.43
N SER A 373 22.79 8.77 8.17
CA SER A 373 22.16 10.08 8.08
C SER A 373 23.05 11.21 8.59
N ALA A 374 23.93 10.98 9.57
CA ALA A 374 24.87 12.00 10.03
C ALA A 374 25.91 12.33 8.96
N ARG A 375 26.43 11.31 8.24
CA ARG A 375 27.32 11.51 7.08
C ARG A 375 26.63 12.26 5.93
N GLU A 376 25.37 11.92 5.65
CA GLU A 376 24.55 12.63 4.66
C GLU A 376 24.35 14.10 5.08
N LEU A 377 23.97 14.35 6.34
CA LEU A 377 23.72 15.69 6.85
C LEU A 377 24.98 16.57 6.86
N ARG A 378 26.17 16.01 7.15
CA ARG A 378 27.44 16.78 7.06
C ARG A 378 27.70 17.30 5.65
N SER A 379 27.18 16.62 4.62
CA SER A 379 27.31 17.06 3.23
C SER A 379 26.26 18.12 2.87
N LEU A 380 25.04 18.01 3.43
CA LEU A 380 23.91 18.91 3.12
C LEU A 380 23.92 20.19 3.96
N ARG A 381 24.07 20.06 5.27
CA ARG A 381 23.99 21.11 6.28
C ARG A 381 25.13 20.98 7.30
N PRO A 382 26.38 21.14 6.85
CA PRO A 382 27.56 21.08 7.72
C PRO A 382 27.48 22.06 8.91
N ASP A 383 26.81 23.19 8.73
CA ASP A 383 26.62 24.23 9.73
C ASP A 383 25.86 23.74 10.98
N LEU A 384 24.99 22.73 10.86
CA LEU A 384 24.17 22.25 11.97
C LEU A 384 24.98 21.58 13.09
N PHE A 385 26.21 21.17 12.81
CA PHE A 385 27.11 20.51 13.77
C PHE A 385 27.98 21.50 14.56
N ASP A 386 27.89 22.78 14.22
CA ASP A 386 28.61 23.85 14.90
C ASP A 386 27.63 24.61 15.80
N HIS A 387 27.99 24.86 17.06
CA HIS A 387 27.13 25.62 17.99
C HIS A 387 26.84 27.03 17.42
N PRO A 388 25.63 27.59 17.53
CA PRO A 388 25.27 28.86 16.89
C PRO A 388 26.20 30.03 17.25
N ALA A 389 26.72 30.05 18.49
CA ALA A 389 27.69 31.03 18.96
C ALA A 389 29.02 31.00 18.18
N ILE A 390 29.45 29.84 17.68
CA ILE A 390 30.73 29.68 16.96
C ILE A 390 30.59 29.68 15.44
N ARG A 391 29.39 29.43 14.88
CA ARG A 391 29.12 29.44 13.43
C ARG A 391 29.57 30.72 12.73
N LYS A 392 29.39 31.85 13.41
CA LYS A 392 29.70 33.19 12.87
C LYS A 392 31.17 33.56 13.04
N HIS A 393 31.95 32.78 13.78
CA HIS A 393 33.33 33.13 14.12
C HIS A 393 34.31 32.78 12.98
N PRO A 394 35.09 33.74 12.45
CA PRO A 394 35.97 33.53 11.28
C PRO A 394 37.00 32.40 11.45
N LEU A 395 37.52 32.20 12.66
CA LEU A 395 38.52 31.16 12.96
C LEU A 395 37.98 29.72 12.88
N PHE A 396 36.66 29.53 12.94
CA PHE A 396 36.05 28.19 12.95
C PHE A 396 35.54 27.75 11.58
N LYS A 397 35.60 28.62 10.55
CA LYS A 397 35.22 28.29 9.16
C LYS A 397 36.05 27.17 8.54
N PHE A 398 37.19 26.81 9.13
CA PHE A 398 38.15 25.85 8.58
C PHE A 398 38.28 24.54 9.37
N ARG A 399 37.38 24.26 10.34
CA ARG A 399 37.35 22.92 10.97
C ARG A 399 36.95 21.87 9.93
N ARG A 400 37.91 21.06 9.51
CA ARG A 400 37.69 19.92 8.59
C ARG A 400 37.02 18.74 9.29
N ASP A 401 37.39 18.50 10.54
CA ASP A 401 36.86 17.39 11.33
C ASP A 401 35.85 17.92 12.35
N ARG A 402 34.57 17.66 12.06
CA ARG A 402 33.49 17.89 13.03
C ARG A 402 33.35 16.67 13.92
N PRO A 403 33.13 16.86 15.22
CA PRO A 403 33.02 15.74 16.15
C PRO A 403 31.85 14.81 15.75
N PRO A 404 31.89 13.55 16.21
CA PRO A 404 30.79 12.62 16.01
C PRO A 404 29.58 13.06 16.84
N VAL A 405 28.38 12.70 16.38
CA VAL A 405 27.12 13.00 17.10
C VAL A 405 26.84 11.89 18.10
N TYR A 406 26.73 12.23 19.38
CA TYR A 406 26.45 11.29 20.45
C TYR A 406 25.21 11.67 21.25
N LEU A 407 25.06 12.94 21.61
CA LEU A 407 24.07 13.40 22.59
C LEU A 407 23.10 14.46 22.05
N PRO A 408 22.46 14.24 20.87
CA PRO A 408 21.53 15.22 20.29
C PRO A 408 20.32 15.52 21.17
N LEU A 409 19.88 14.54 21.98
CA LEU A 409 18.79 14.68 22.94
C LEU A 409 19.22 15.30 24.28
N ALA A 410 20.53 15.43 24.52
CA ALA A 410 21.06 16.26 25.61
C ALA A 410 21.34 17.69 25.15
N GLY A 411 20.96 18.06 23.91
CA GLY A 411 21.22 19.41 23.38
C GLY A 411 22.64 19.61 22.84
N GLU A 412 23.39 18.54 22.60
CA GLU A 412 24.78 18.59 22.11
C GLU A 412 24.92 18.06 20.69
N ASP A 413 26.07 18.32 20.07
CA ASP A 413 26.55 17.83 18.76
C ASP A 413 25.74 18.22 17.51
N ILE A 414 24.45 18.56 17.67
CA ILE A 414 23.58 19.08 16.62
C ILE A 414 22.74 20.23 17.16
N TYR A 415 22.75 21.34 16.43
CA TYR A 415 22.20 22.60 16.89
C TYR A 415 21.20 23.16 15.88
N ILE A 416 19.99 22.63 15.84
CA ILE A 416 18.93 23.20 15.00
C ILE A 416 18.52 24.55 15.59
N THR A 417 18.25 25.54 14.74
CA THR A 417 17.76 26.86 15.19
C THR A 417 16.26 27.02 15.00
N ILE A 418 15.68 28.04 15.63
CA ILE A 418 14.27 28.39 15.44
C ILE A 418 13.99 28.77 13.98
N ASP A 419 14.92 29.47 13.32
CA ASP A 419 14.83 29.81 11.90
C ASP A 419 14.82 28.55 11.02
N ASP A 420 15.65 27.56 11.35
CA ASP A 420 15.63 26.26 10.66
C ASP A 420 14.26 25.58 10.80
N LEU A 421 13.68 25.58 12.01
CA LEU A 421 12.33 25.04 12.23
C LEU A 421 11.29 25.78 11.38
N HIS A 422 11.35 27.10 11.30
CA HIS A 422 10.45 27.88 10.44
C HIS A 422 10.60 27.50 8.97
N VAL A 423 11.84 27.41 8.46
CA VAL A 423 12.12 26.99 7.08
C VAL A 423 11.57 25.59 6.81
N TYR A 424 11.77 24.64 7.72
CA TYR A 424 11.23 23.30 7.58
C TYR A 424 9.70 23.28 7.64
N GLY A 425 9.08 24.05 8.54
CA GLY A 425 7.62 24.15 8.67
C GLY A 425 6.98 24.70 7.40
N SER A 426 7.55 25.77 6.85
CA SER A 426 7.14 26.33 5.55
C SER A 426 7.33 25.32 4.42
N ALA A 427 8.43 24.57 4.41
CA ALA A 427 8.66 23.56 3.38
C ALA A 427 7.62 22.42 3.42
N LEU A 428 7.18 21.99 4.60
CA LEU A 428 6.12 20.99 4.74
C LEU A 428 4.76 21.52 4.25
N ILE A 429 4.45 22.80 4.50
CA ILE A 429 3.24 23.46 3.99
C ILE A 429 3.30 23.54 2.45
N SER A 430 4.41 24.05 1.90
CA SER A 430 4.59 24.17 0.44
C SER A 430 4.58 22.81 -0.25
N PHE A 431 5.05 21.73 0.39
CA PHE A 431 4.90 20.38 -0.14
C PHE A 431 3.43 20.05 -0.40
N TRP A 432 2.54 20.28 0.57
CA TRP A 432 1.12 19.98 0.40
C TRP A 432 0.45 20.86 -0.65
N GLU A 433 0.88 22.11 -0.80
CA GLU A 433 0.40 23.02 -1.83
C GLU A 433 0.86 22.61 -3.24
N GLU A 434 2.13 22.23 -3.40
CA GLU A 434 2.64 21.71 -4.67
C GLU A 434 2.02 20.35 -5.01
N PHE A 435 1.86 19.49 -4.01
CA PHE A 435 1.22 18.19 -4.19
C PHE A 435 -0.24 18.33 -4.60
N ALA A 436 -0.98 19.29 -4.02
CA ALA A 436 -2.34 19.66 -4.44
C ALA A 436 -2.39 20.00 -5.93
N LYS A 437 -1.48 20.87 -6.40
CA LYS A 437 -1.42 21.23 -7.84
C LYS A 437 -1.07 20.03 -8.72
N ALA A 438 -0.20 19.14 -8.24
CA ALA A 438 0.17 17.94 -8.97
C ALA A 438 -1.01 16.96 -9.09
N ILE A 439 -1.87 16.84 -8.08
CA ILE A 439 -3.07 16.01 -8.16
C ILE A 439 -4.19 16.65 -8.98
N ASP A 440 -4.31 17.99 -9.00
CA ASP A 440 -5.32 18.71 -9.80
C ASP A 440 -5.02 18.63 -11.31
N GLY A 441 -3.76 18.42 -11.69
CA GLY A 441 -3.31 18.33 -13.09
C GLY A 441 -3.45 16.95 -13.75
N HIS A 442 -3.99 15.96 -13.03
CA HIS A 442 -4.15 14.56 -13.45
C HIS A 442 -5.59 14.09 -13.25
#